data_AF-A0A943A3Z5-F1
#
_entry.id   AF-A0A943A3Z5-F1
#
_cell.length_a   1.000
_cell.length_b   1.000
_cell.length_c   1.000
_cell.angle_alpha   90.00
_cell.angle_beta   90.00
_cell.angle_gamma   90.00
#
_symmetry.space_group_name_H-M   'P 1'
#
loop_
_entity.id
_entity.type
_entity.pdbx_description
1 polymer ?
#
loop_
_entity_poly.entity_id
_entity_poly.type
_entity_poly.pdbx_seq_one_letter_code
_entity_poly.pdbx_strand_id
1 'polypeptide(L)'
;MKTMTIEKKLLFDEAITAVKEVHARHELVYEQEADGSIRACGPLYLEGIMVNAFGRDERFKEILDMDILAPYHKLTSEPFSIEIRDVEHHVEDDGIALVIHMDILGLCQEKKELSASVSIEEDVPLPETKKEIESEKTDLAEEFEDLFEDEETTYTSYRLVVAQNDDSYASIAARYQVEEGKLRQINREKELCAKALVVLPF
;
A
#
# COMPACT_ATOMS: atom_id res chain seq x y z
N MET A 1 5.02 -15.12 12.05
CA MET A 1 3.98 -14.28 11.44
C MET A 1 3.83 -13.00 12.26
N LYS A 2 4.03 -11.85 11.62
CA LYS A 2 3.64 -10.54 12.15
C LYS A 2 2.38 -10.09 11.42
N THR A 3 1.56 -9.29 12.08
CA THR A 3 0.37 -8.69 11.44
C THR A 3 0.66 -7.24 11.10
N MET A 4 0.10 -6.78 9.98
CA MET A 4 0.03 -5.38 9.59
C MET A 4 -1.43 -5.01 9.39
N THR A 5 -1.77 -3.77 9.71
CA THR A 5 -3.12 -3.24 9.54
C THR A 5 -3.05 -1.93 8.78
N ILE A 6 -3.93 -1.78 7.80
CA ILE A 6 -4.11 -0.53 7.05
C ILE A 6 -5.53 -0.04 7.33
N GLU A 7 -5.64 1.17 7.84
CA GLU A 7 -6.93 1.85 8.03
C GLU A 7 -7.17 2.80 6.86
N LYS A 8 -8.33 2.67 6.20
CA LYS A 8 -8.70 3.49 5.05
C LYS A 8 -10.12 4.00 5.22
N LYS A 9 -10.31 5.31 5.12
CA LYS A 9 -11.63 5.92 5.00
C LYS A 9 -11.93 6.23 3.54
N LEU A 10 -13.04 5.71 3.04
CA LEU A 10 -13.62 6.04 1.75
C LEU A 10 -14.73 7.07 1.96
N LEU A 11 -14.66 8.19 1.26
CA LEU A 11 -15.64 9.26 1.34
C LEU A 11 -16.54 9.20 0.10
N PHE A 12 -17.84 9.39 0.31
CA PHE A 12 -18.83 9.38 -0.77
C PHE A 12 -19.69 10.65 -0.70
N ASP A 13 -20.13 11.13 -1.85
CA ASP A 13 -21.01 12.29 -1.94
C ASP A 13 -22.42 11.97 -1.41
N GLU A 14 -22.85 10.71 -1.58
CA GLU A 14 -24.11 10.19 -1.05
C GLU A 14 -23.88 9.44 0.26
N ALA A 15 -24.84 9.55 1.19
CA ALA A 15 -24.80 8.79 2.43
C ALA A 15 -24.90 7.29 2.16
N ILE A 16 -24.09 6.51 2.88
CA ILE A 16 -24.06 5.04 2.77
C ILE A 16 -24.94 4.46 3.87
N THR A 17 -25.79 3.50 3.51
CA THR A 17 -26.69 2.84 4.46
C THR A 17 -26.20 1.46 4.89
N ALA A 18 -25.50 0.76 4.00
CA ALA A 18 -24.91 -0.54 4.28
C ALA A 18 -23.75 -0.83 3.32
N VAL A 19 -22.90 -1.76 3.71
CA VAL A 19 -21.89 -2.39 2.83
C VAL A 19 -22.21 -3.88 2.78
N LYS A 20 -22.41 -4.39 1.58
CA LYS A 20 -22.75 -5.80 1.33
C LYS A 20 -21.49 -6.66 1.25
N GLU A 21 -20.50 -6.19 0.49
CA GLU A 21 -19.31 -6.95 0.15
C GLU A 21 -18.10 -6.02 0.09
N VAL A 22 -16.96 -6.52 0.56
CA VAL A 22 -15.64 -5.89 0.42
C VAL A 22 -14.61 -6.97 0.17
N HIS A 23 -13.80 -6.77 -0.86
CA HIS A 23 -12.71 -7.65 -1.26
C HIS A 23 -11.43 -6.83 -1.40
N ALA A 24 -10.31 -7.44 -1.02
CA ALA A 24 -8.99 -6.87 -1.19
C ALA A 24 -8.08 -7.86 -1.92
N ARG A 25 -7.27 -7.35 -2.85
CA ARG A 25 -6.23 -8.11 -3.55
C ARG A 25 -5.02 -7.22 -3.81
N HIS A 26 -3.81 -7.78 -3.84
CA HIS A 26 -2.62 -7.00 -4.17
C HIS A 26 -1.81 -7.63 -5.30
N GLU A 27 -1.04 -6.81 -5.99
CA GLU A 27 -0.08 -7.22 -7.03
C GLU A 27 1.32 -6.71 -6.67
N LEU A 28 1.77 -7.04 -5.45
CA LEU A 28 3.09 -6.66 -4.96
C LEU A 28 4.19 -7.39 -5.72
N VAL A 29 5.16 -6.62 -6.20
CA VAL A 29 6.43 -7.08 -6.76
C VAL A 29 7.50 -6.98 -5.68
N TYR A 30 8.25 -8.06 -5.50
CA TYR A 30 9.27 -8.19 -4.46
C TYR A 30 10.66 -8.07 -5.08
N GLU A 31 11.43 -7.08 -4.66
CA GLU A 31 12.79 -6.83 -5.14
C GLU A 31 13.78 -6.89 -3.97
N GLN A 32 14.91 -7.55 -4.17
CA GLN A 32 15.99 -7.56 -3.19
C GLN A 32 16.93 -6.38 -3.46
N GLU A 33 17.13 -5.55 -2.44
CA GLU A 33 18.02 -4.41 -2.45
C GLU A 33 19.49 -4.85 -2.21
N ALA A 34 20.44 -3.98 -2.54
CA ALA A 34 21.87 -4.27 -2.44
C ALA A 34 22.36 -4.60 -1.01
N ASP A 35 21.65 -4.12 0.02
CA ASP A 35 21.94 -4.41 1.43
C ASP A 35 21.28 -5.70 1.95
N GLY A 36 20.64 -6.46 1.06
CA GLY A 36 19.93 -7.70 1.36
C GLY A 36 18.49 -7.50 1.85
N SER A 37 18.02 -6.26 2.02
CA SER A 37 16.62 -5.96 2.35
C SER A 37 15.69 -6.34 1.20
N ILE A 38 14.42 -6.58 1.50
CA ILE A 38 13.40 -6.85 0.48
C ILE A 38 12.41 -5.70 0.45
N ARG A 39 12.14 -5.18 -0.74
CA ARG A 39 11.12 -4.16 -0.97
C ARG A 39 9.95 -4.77 -1.71
N ALA A 40 8.75 -4.59 -1.18
CA ALA A 40 7.49 -5.01 -1.81
C ALA A 40 6.73 -3.77 -2.28
N CYS A 41 6.65 -3.59 -3.60
CA CYS A 41 6.02 -2.44 -4.24
C CYS A 41 4.89 -2.89 -5.15
N GLY A 42 3.76 -2.20 -5.11
CA GLY A 42 2.65 -2.45 -6.03
C GLY A 42 1.29 -2.06 -5.48
N PRO A 43 0.24 -2.20 -6.28
CA PRO A 43 -1.10 -1.80 -5.89
C PRO A 43 -1.75 -2.82 -4.94
N LEU A 44 -2.48 -2.30 -3.96
CA LEU A 44 -3.52 -2.99 -3.19
C LEU A 44 -4.87 -2.47 -3.67
N TYR A 45 -5.62 -3.32 -4.35
CA TYR A 45 -6.96 -3.04 -4.84
C TYR A 45 -7.99 -3.38 -3.76
N LEU A 46 -8.94 -2.47 -3.57
CA LEU A 46 -10.11 -2.61 -2.73
C LEU A 46 -11.34 -2.44 -3.60
N GLU A 47 -12.26 -3.38 -3.54
CA GLU A 47 -13.52 -3.30 -4.27
C GLU A 47 -14.66 -3.86 -3.44
N GLY A 48 -15.87 -3.37 -3.70
CA GLY A 48 -17.01 -3.82 -2.94
C GLY A 48 -18.33 -3.29 -3.45
N ILE A 49 -19.39 -3.71 -2.78
CA ILE A 49 -20.77 -3.32 -3.05
C ILE A 49 -21.31 -2.65 -1.80
N MET A 50 -21.79 -1.42 -1.97
CA MET A 50 -22.44 -0.63 -0.95
C MET A 50 -23.89 -0.33 -1.32
N VAL A 51 -24.69 0.07 -0.35
CA VAL A 51 -26.06 0.50 -0.54
C VAL A 51 -26.13 2.00 -0.23
N ASN A 52 -26.49 2.80 -1.23
CA ASN A 52 -26.62 4.25 -1.07
C ASN A 52 -27.90 4.63 -0.30
N ALA A 53 -28.09 5.92 -0.06
CA ALA A 53 -29.27 6.47 0.63
C ALA A 53 -30.61 6.15 -0.05
N PHE A 54 -30.60 5.84 -1.35
CA PHE A 54 -31.79 5.48 -2.12
C PHE A 54 -32.08 3.97 -2.10
N GLY A 55 -31.29 3.18 -1.37
CA GLY A 55 -31.43 1.72 -1.32
C GLY A 55 -30.92 1.02 -2.58
N ARG A 56 -30.10 1.67 -3.38
CA ARG A 56 -29.51 1.10 -4.60
C ARG A 56 -28.12 0.55 -4.30
N ASP A 57 -27.82 -0.56 -4.96
CA ASP A 57 -26.49 -1.16 -4.93
C ASP A 57 -25.55 -0.37 -5.83
N GLU A 58 -24.43 0.07 -5.26
CA GLU A 58 -23.37 0.78 -5.97
C GLU A 58 -22.04 0.11 -5.70
N ARG A 59 -21.21 0.02 -6.74
CA ARG A 59 -19.86 -0.54 -6.64
C ARG A 59 -18.88 0.57 -6.29
N PHE A 60 -17.94 0.27 -5.41
CA PHE A 60 -16.78 1.12 -5.19
C PHE A 60 -15.50 0.38 -5.56
N LYS A 61 -14.50 1.15 -5.99
CA LYS A 61 -13.14 0.68 -6.26
C LYS A 61 -12.16 1.71 -5.70
N GLU A 62 -11.12 1.24 -5.05
CA GLU A 62 -10.02 2.05 -4.51
C GLU A 62 -8.70 1.33 -4.74
N ILE A 63 -7.64 2.08 -5.03
CA ILE A 63 -6.29 1.54 -5.23
C ILE A 63 -5.36 2.25 -4.25
N LEU A 64 -4.60 1.46 -3.48
CA LEU A 64 -3.55 1.95 -2.59
C LEU A 64 -2.20 1.52 -3.16
N ASP A 65 -1.35 2.48 -3.51
CA ASP A 65 0.04 2.19 -3.91
C ASP A 65 0.85 1.85 -2.65
N MET A 66 1.31 0.60 -2.58
CA MET A 66 2.10 0.10 -1.46
C MET A 66 3.58 0.15 -1.79
N ASP A 67 4.37 0.57 -0.80
CA ASP A 67 5.83 0.56 -0.83
C ASP A 67 6.34 0.16 0.56
N ILE A 68 6.67 -1.12 0.70
CA ILE A 68 6.98 -1.74 1.99
C ILE A 68 8.41 -2.24 1.96
N LEU A 69 9.25 -1.70 2.86
CA LEU A 69 10.62 -2.15 3.06
C LEU A 69 10.71 -3.11 4.25
N ALA A 70 11.20 -4.32 4.01
CA ALA A 70 11.60 -5.29 5.00
C ALA A 70 13.14 -5.29 5.14
N PRO A 71 13.70 -4.65 6.18
CA PRO A 71 15.14 -4.58 6.36
C PRO A 71 15.76 -5.96 6.53
N TYR A 72 16.94 -6.19 5.96
CA TYR A 72 17.64 -7.48 6.01
C TYR A 72 17.70 -8.10 7.42
N HIS A 73 18.05 -7.30 8.44
CA HIS A 73 18.18 -7.76 9.83
C HIS A 73 16.85 -8.19 10.48
N LYS A 74 15.70 -7.95 9.82
CA LYS A 74 14.38 -8.41 10.26
C LYS A 74 13.88 -9.61 9.47
N LEU A 75 14.58 -10.04 8.42
CA LEU A 75 14.20 -11.20 7.62
C LEU A 75 14.63 -12.50 8.31
N THR A 76 13.88 -13.57 8.08
CA THR A 76 14.26 -14.95 8.42
C THR A 76 14.80 -15.66 7.18
N SER A 77 15.10 -16.96 7.32
CA SER A 77 15.39 -17.83 6.17
C SER A 77 14.14 -18.22 5.37
N GLU A 78 12.94 -17.94 5.88
CA GLU A 78 11.69 -18.21 5.16
C GLU A 78 11.41 -17.09 4.14
N PRO A 79 10.75 -17.37 3.02
CA PRO A 79 10.38 -16.34 2.04
C PRO A 79 9.58 -15.22 2.68
N PHE A 80 9.98 -13.98 2.41
CA PHE A 80 9.19 -12.81 2.76
C PHE A 80 8.00 -12.69 1.81
N SER A 81 6.80 -12.68 2.38
CA SER A 81 5.57 -12.43 1.64
C SER A 81 4.56 -11.71 2.52
N ILE A 82 3.64 -11.01 1.86
CA ILE A 82 2.51 -10.36 2.48
C ILE A 82 1.26 -11.03 1.93
N GLU A 83 0.34 -11.38 2.81
CA GLU A 83 -0.93 -12.02 2.48
C GLU A 83 -2.09 -11.23 3.10
N ILE A 84 -3.20 -11.11 2.40
CA ILE A 84 -4.42 -10.50 2.95
C ILE A 84 -5.15 -11.55 3.76
N ARG A 85 -5.44 -11.22 5.02
CA ARG A 85 -6.20 -12.09 5.92
C ARG A 85 -7.69 -11.82 5.81
N ASP A 86 -8.07 -10.57 6.08
CA ASP A 86 -9.46 -10.13 6.11
C ASP A 86 -9.55 -8.61 5.99
N VAL A 87 -10.76 -8.16 5.66
CA VAL A 87 -11.11 -6.74 5.59
C VAL A 87 -12.34 -6.54 6.46
N GLU A 88 -12.20 -5.75 7.51
CA GLU A 88 -13.33 -5.28 8.30
C GLU A 88 -13.83 -3.94 7.75
N HIS A 89 -15.11 -3.67 7.93
CA HIS A 89 -15.73 -2.44 7.45
C HIS A 89 -16.78 -1.90 8.41
N HIS A 90 -16.89 -0.57 8.44
CA HIS A 90 -17.87 0.15 9.22
C HIS A 90 -18.44 1.32 8.39
N VAL A 91 -19.77 1.45 8.38
CA VAL A 91 -20.44 2.60 7.77
C VAL A 91 -20.33 3.80 8.70
N GLU A 92 -19.87 4.93 8.18
CA GLU A 92 -19.80 6.21 8.86
C GLU A 92 -20.70 7.25 8.17
N ASP A 93 -20.96 8.38 8.82
CA ASP A 93 -21.87 9.43 8.33
C ASP A 93 -21.48 9.96 6.93
N ASP A 94 -20.19 9.99 6.62
CA ASP A 94 -19.59 10.51 5.39
C ASP A 94 -18.91 9.42 4.52
N GLY A 95 -19.13 8.14 4.84
CA GLY A 95 -18.69 7.05 3.97
C GLY A 95 -18.43 5.71 4.66
N ILE A 96 -17.31 5.08 4.36
CA ILE A 96 -16.96 3.73 4.85
C ILE A 96 -15.55 3.76 5.43
N ALA A 97 -15.40 3.31 6.67
CA ALA A 97 -14.11 2.97 7.26
C ALA A 97 -13.79 1.49 6.98
N LEU A 98 -12.61 1.23 6.44
CA LEU A 98 -12.07 -0.09 6.15
C LEU A 98 -10.83 -0.35 7.00
N VAL A 99 -10.71 -1.57 7.52
CA VAL A 99 -9.53 -2.07 8.23
C VAL A 99 -9.06 -3.32 7.50
N ILE A 100 -7.94 -3.21 6.78
CA ILE A 100 -7.34 -4.31 6.03
C ILE A 100 -6.30 -4.97 6.94
N HIS A 101 -6.50 -6.24 7.26
CA HIS A 101 -5.55 -7.05 8.01
C HIS A 101 -4.70 -7.87 7.05
N MET A 102 -3.39 -7.78 7.22
CA MET A 102 -2.42 -8.50 6.41
C MET A 102 -1.46 -9.28 7.30
N ASP A 103 -1.09 -10.46 6.82
CA ASP A 103 -0.08 -11.30 7.40
C ASP A 103 1.26 -11.12 6.70
N ILE A 104 2.28 -10.86 7.50
CA ILE A 104 3.65 -10.75 7.05
C ILE A 104 4.41 -12.00 7.49
N LEU A 105 4.85 -12.74 6.48
CA LEU A 105 5.63 -13.97 6.56
C LEU A 105 7.12 -13.65 6.35
N GLY A 106 8.01 -14.54 6.77
CA GLY A 106 9.46 -14.34 6.60
C GLY A 106 10.10 -13.24 7.47
N LEU A 107 9.39 -12.72 8.49
CA LEU A 107 9.96 -11.77 9.46
C LEU A 107 10.30 -12.40 10.81
N CYS A 108 11.44 -11.99 11.36
CA CYS A 108 11.86 -12.29 12.72
C CYS A 108 10.82 -11.76 13.72
N GLN A 109 10.45 -12.60 14.68
CA GLN A 109 9.73 -12.13 15.86
C GLN A 109 10.71 -11.27 16.67
N GLU A 110 10.33 -10.03 17.00
CA GLU A 110 11.17 -9.17 17.81
C GLU A 110 11.45 -9.85 19.16
N LYS A 111 12.70 -10.25 19.38
CA LYS A 111 13.21 -10.33 20.75
C LYS A 111 13.23 -8.90 21.26
N LYS A 112 12.49 -8.65 22.33
CA LYS A 112 12.52 -7.40 23.09
C LYS A 112 13.96 -7.22 23.59
N GLU A 113 14.80 -6.50 22.86
CA GLU A 113 16.21 -6.32 23.24
C GLU A 113 16.33 -5.29 24.36
N LEU A 114 16.56 -5.79 25.57
CA LEU A 114 17.47 -5.14 26.51
C LEU A 114 18.89 -5.65 26.21
N SER A 115 19.74 -4.71 25.83
CA SER A 115 21.20 -4.67 26.02
C SER A 115 22.09 -5.78 25.41
N ALA A 116 22.88 -5.32 24.44
CA ALA A 116 24.34 -5.35 24.42
C ALA A 116 25.12 -6.64 24.03
N SER A 117 26.04 -6.38 23.09
CA SER A 117 27.35 -7.01 22.83
C SER A 117 27.45 -8.24 21.90
N VAL A 118 27.94 -7.94 20.69
CA VAL A 118 29.10 -8.52 19.98
C VAL A 118 29.38 -10.02 20.13
N SER A 119 29.37 -10.73 18.99
CA SER A 119 30.52 -11.52 18.49
C SER A 119 30.31 -11.93 17.02
N ILE A 120 31.42 -11.88 16.28
CA ILE A 120 31.62 -12.25 14.88
C ILE A 120 31.85 -13.77 14.81
N GLU A 121 31.41 -14.43 13.73
CA GLU A 121 32.22 -15.39 12.95
C GLU A 121 31.44 -15.94 11.72
N GLU A 122 32.17 -15.99 10.59
CA GLU A 122 31.81 -16.53 9.26
C GLU A 122 31.52 -18.05 9.29
N ASP A 123 30.68 -18.55 8.37
CA ASP A 123 31.06 -19.55 7.35
C ASP A 123 29.84 -20.02 6.52
N VAL A 124 30.05 -20.30 5.23
CA VAL A 124 29.10 -20.70 4.17
C VAL A 124 29.41 -22.18 3.84
N PRO A 125 28.46 -23.13 3.60
CA PRO A 125 27.83 -23.25 2.27
C PRO A 125 26.45 -23.93 2.13
N LEU A 126 25.85 -23.67 0.95
CA LEU A 126 24.68 -24.27 0.28
C LEU A 126 24.67 -25.82 0.29
N PRO A 127 23.48 -26.47 0.16
CA PRO A 127 23.10 -26.95 -1.17
C PRO A 127 21.59 -26.93 -1.52
N GLU A 128 21.36 -27.03 -2.83
CA GLU A 128 20.13 -27.10 -3.62
C GLU A 128 19.19 -28.28 -3.24
N THR A 129 17.86 -28.16 -3.46
CA THR A 129 17.02 -29.22 -4.08
C THR A 129 15.65 -28.68 -4.52
N LYS A 130 15.34 -28.86 -5.81
CA LYS A 130 14.03 -28.68 -6.48
C LYS A 130 12.88 -29.45 -5.80
N LYS A 131 11.67 -28.89 -5.86
CA LYS A 131 10.44 -29.65 -6.17
C LYS A 131 9.38 -28.71 -6.74
N GLU A 132 9.08 -28.92 -8.02
CA GLU A 132 7.93 -28.38 -8.73
C GLU A 132 6.65 -28.96 -8.13
N ILE A 133 5.65 -28.11 -7.89
CA ILE A 133 4.26 -28.53 -7.70
C ILE A 133 3.44 -27.73 -8.70
N GLU A 134 3.00 -28.42 -9.75
CA GLU A 134 1.94 -27.96 -10.64
C GLU A 134 0.68 -27.72 -9.82
N SER A 135 0.13 -26.50 -9.90
CA SER A 135 -1.24 -26.22 -9.48
C SER A 135 -1.93 -25.57 -10.66
N GLU A 136 -2.99 -26.23 -11.11
CA GLU A 136 -3.93 -25.76 -12.13
C GLU A 136 -4.32 -24.29 -11.87
N LYS A 137 -3.94 -23.41 -12.81
CA LYS A 137 -4.44 -22.04 -12.94
C LYS A 137 -5.01 -21.89 -14.34
N THR A 138 -6.24 -22.36 -14.53
CA THR A 138 -6.97 -22.03 -15.76
C THR A 138 -8.45 -21.97 -15.41
N ASP A 139 -8.99 -20.74 -15.38
CA ASP A 139 -10.39 -20.34 -15.62
C ASP A 139 -10.77 -19.00 -14.93
N LEU A 140 -9.90 -18.40 -14.10
CA LEU A 140 -10.17 -17.09 -13.48
C LEU A 140 -9.41 -15.91 -14.12
N ALA A 141 -8.50 -16.17 -15.06
CA ALA A 141 -7.72 -15.11 -15.70
C ALA A 141 -8.47 -14.44 -16.86
N GLU A 142 -9.34 -15.19 -17.58
CA GLU A 142 -10.06 -14.68 -18.75
C GLU A 142 -11.23 -13.75 -18.39
N GLU A 143 -11.88 -13.91 -17.22
CA GLU A 143 -12.93 -12.97 -16.78
C GLU A 143 -12.38 -11.60 -16.30
N PHE A 144 -11.08 -11.47 -16.08
CA PHE A 144 -10.45 -10.23 -15.60
C PHE A 144 -9.84 -9.36 -16.71
N GLU A 145 -9.51 -9.93 -17.87
CA GLU A 145 -9.06 -9.14 -19.05
C GLU A 145 -10.17 -8.23 -19.59
N ASP A 146 -11.43 -8.66 -19.49
CA ASP A 146 -12.61 -7.96 -20.03
C ASP A 146 -12.92 -6.62 -19.31
N LEU A 147 -12.33 -6.35 -18.14
CA LEU A 147 -12.62 -5.18 -17.29
C LEU A 147 -11.66 -3.99 -17.48
N PHE A 148 -10.57 -4.16 -18.23
CA PHE A 148 -9.61 -3.08 -18.54
C PHE A 148 -9.87 -2.43 -19.90
N GLU A 149 -10.89 -2.87 -20.62
CA GLU A 149 -11.27 -2.32 -21.93
C GLU A 149 -12.21 -1.10 -21.85
N ASP A 150 -12.74 -0.77 -20.68
CA ASP A 150 -13.60 0.42 -20.53
C ASP A 150 -12.74 1.71 -20.59
N GLU A 151 -12.69 2.29 -21.78
CA GLU A 151 -12.01 3.55 -22.18
C GLU A 151 -12.38 4.80 -21.34
N GLU A 152 -13.24 4.68 -20.31
CA GLU A 152 -13.72 5.80 -19.49
C GLU A 152 -13.12 5.89 -18.07
N THR A 153 -12.23 4.98 -17.67
CA THR A 153 -11.58 5.09 -16.35
C THR A 153 -10.60 6.27 -16.34
N THR A 154 -11.04 7.42 -15.83
CA THR A 154 -10.19 8.61 -15.69
C THR A 154 -9.23 8.42 -14.53
N TYR A 155 -8.02 7.92 -14.82
CA TYR A 155 -6.94 7.82 -13.86
C TYR A 155 -6.41 9.21 -13.52
N THR A 156 -6.55 9.63 -12.25
CA THR A 156 -5.85 10.82 -11.73
C THR A 156 -4.68 10.33 -10.87
N SER A 157 -3.47 10.36 -11.44
CA SER A 157 -2.25 10.13 -10.65
C SER A 157 -1.93 11.39 -9.83
N TYR A 158 -1.23 11.24 -8.71
CA TYR A 158 -0.65 12.36 -7.96
C TYR A 158 0.81 12.04 -7.64
N ARG A 159 1.67 13.06 -7.64
CA ARG A 159 3.03 12.95 -7.09
C ARG A 159 3.08 13.62 -5.73
N LEU A 160 3.51 12.91 -4.70
CA LEU A 160 3.60 13.40 -3.33
C LEU A 160 5.06 13.41 -2.87
N VAL A 161 5.43 14.43 -2.08
CA VAL A 161 6.75 14.54 -1.46
C VAL A 161 6.63 14.93 0.00
N VAL A 162 7.63 14.55 0.81
CA VAL A 162 7.69 14.88 2.24
C VAL A 162 8.57 16.12 2.43
N ALA A 163 8.02 17.17 3.04
CA ALA A 163 8.75 18.39 3.35
C ALA A 163 9.85 18.13 4.41
N GLN A 164 11.06 18.63 4.16
CA GLN A 164 12.17 18.62 5.11
C GLN A 164 12.02 19.73 6.17
N ASN A 165 12.87 19.72 7.21
CA ASN A 165 12.74 20.63 8.35
C ASN A 165 12.77 22.14 7.99
N ASP A 166 13.47 22.51 6.93
CA ASP A 166 13.62 23.90 6.46
C ASP A 166 12.99 24.12 5.07
N ASP A 167 12.12 23.21 4.64
CA ASP A 167 11.48 23.33 3.34
C ASP A 167 10.41 24.41 3.32
N SER A 168 10.46 25.21 2.27
CA SER A 168 9.44 26.16 1.87
C SER A 168 8.85 25.75 0.53
N TYR A 169 7.72 26.33 0.14
CA TYR A 169 7.17 26.09 -1.18
C TYR A 169 8.15 26.45 -2.29
N ALA A 170 8.97 27.50 -2.10
CA ALA A 170 10.02 27.88 -3.03
C ALA A 170 11.13 26.83 -3.15
N SER A 171 11.60 26.27 -2.02
CA SER A 171 12.66 25.25 -2.04
C SER A 171 12.19 23.93 -2.65
N ILE A 172 10.95 23.52 -2.34
CA ILE A 172 10.32 22.33 -2.93
C ILE A 172 10.08 22.56 -4.43
N ALA A 173 9.57 23.72 -4.81
CA ALA A 173 9.35 24.09 -6.20
C ALA A 173 10.64 24.02 -7.03
N ALA A 174 11.73 24.57 -6.51
CA ALA A 174 13.03 24.49 -7.16
C ALA A 174 13.57 23.05 -7.24
N ARG A 175 13.45 22.27 -6.16
CA ARG A 175 13.95 20.88 -6.09
C ARG A 175 13.27 19.96 -7.11
N TYR A 176 11.97 20.13 -7.29
CA TYR A 176 11.16 19.30 -8.20
C TYR A 176 10.83 19.99 -9.53
N GLN A 177 11.41 21.17 -9.77
CA GLN A 177 11.26 21.95 -11.01
C GLN A 177 9.79 22.25 -11.37
N VAL A 178 8.98 22.58 -10.36
CA VAL A 178 7.58 22.96 -10.51
C VAL A 178 7.37 24.45 -10.20
N GLU A 179 6.24 25.00 -10.63
CA GLU A 179 5.89 26.40 -10.34
C GLU A 179 5.37 26.57 -8.90
N GLU A 180 5.98 27.47 -8.12
CA GLU A 180 5.63 27.68 -6.71
C GLU A 180 4.15 28.05 -6.50
N GLY A 181 3.59 28.92 -7.37
CA GLY A 181 2.19 29.35 -7.25
C GLY A 181 1.21 28.19 -7.39
N LYS A 182 1.42 27.31 -8.38
CA LYS A 182 0.61 26.10 -8.59
C LYS A 182 0.79 25.10 -7.45
N LEU A 183 2.03 24.95 -6.98
CA LEU A 183 2.35 24.10 -5.84
C LEU A 183 1.63 24.57 -4.56
N ARG A 184 1.56 25.88 -4.30
CA ARG A 184 0.79 26.43 -3.18
C ARG A 184 -0.71 26.18 -3.36
N GLN A 185 -1.23 26.45 -4.54
CA GLN A 185 -2.66 26.33 -4.83
C GLN A 185 -3.17 24.89 -4.68
N ILE A 186 -2.46 23.90 -5.22
CA ILE A 186 -2.84 22.48 -5.11
C ILE A 186 -2.78 21.99 -3.65
N ASN A 187 -1.88 22.57 -2.85
CA ASN A 187 -1.75 22.28 -1.41
C ASN A 187 -2.60 23.21 -0.51
N ARG A 188 -3.52 23.99 -1.10
CA ARG A 188 -4.45 24.89 -0.40
C ARG A 188 -3.77 25.92 0.51
N GLU A 189 -2.58 26.38 0.11
CA GLU A 189 -1.77 27.38 0.84
C GLU A 189 -1.50 27.04 2.31
N LYS A 190 -1.51 25.76 2.67
CA LYS A 190 -1.22 25.32 4.03
C LYS A 190 0.22 25.68 4.42
N GLU A 191 0.43 26.03 5.67
CA GLU A 191 1.80 26.20 6.18
C GLU A 191 2.56 24.86 6.11
N LEU A 192 3.82 24.93 5.66
CA LEU A 192 4.69 23.76 5.58
C LEU A 192 5.36 23.54 6.93
N CYS A 193 5.03 22.41 7.54
CA CYS A 193 5.76 21.87 8.68
C CYS A 193 6.70 20.75 8.21
N ALA A 194 7.77 20.52 8.95
CA ALA A 194 8.60 19.34 8.79
C ALA A 194 7.74 18.07 8.70
N LYS A 195 8.05 17.20 7.74
CA LYS A 195 7.34 15.94 7.46
C LYS A 195 5.92 16.09 6.89
N ALA A 196 5.49 17.30 6.51
CA ALA A 196 4.22 17.49 5.81
C ALA A 196 4.26 16.82 4.42
N LEU A 197 3.13 16.20 4.02
CA LEU A 197 2.93 15.70 2.66
C LEU A 197 2.54 16.87 1.75
N VAL A 198 3.25 16.99 0.63
CA VAL A 198 3.06 18.04 -0.37
C VAL A 198 2.76 17.39 -1.72
N VAL A 199 1.62 17.73 -2.30
CA VAL A 199 1.22 17.28 -3.65
C VAL A 199 1.94 18.16 -4.68
N LEU A 200 2.71 17.55 -5.59
CA LEU A 200 3.34 18.24 -6.70
C LEU A 200 2.33 18.42 -7.86
N PRO A 201 2.27 19.60 -8.50
CA PRO A 201 1.51 19.79 -9.72
C PRO A 201 2.19 19.09 -10.91
N PHE A 202 1.38 18.76 -11.92
CA PHE A 202 1.84 18.25 -13.21
C PHE A 202 2.37 19.35 -14.13
#